data_AF-A0A5E4HHT4-F1
#
_entry.id   AF-A0A5E4HHT4-F1
#
_cell.length_a   1.000
_cell.length_b   1.000
_cell.length_c   1.000
_cell.angle_alpha   90.00
_cell.angle_beta   90.00
_cell.angle_gamma   90.00
#
_symmetry.space_group_name_H-M   'P 1'
#
loop_
_entity.id
_entity.type
_entity.pdbx_description
1 polymer ?
#
loop_
_entity_poly.entity_id
_entity_poly.type
_entity_poly.pdbx_seq_one_letter_code
_entity_poly.pdbx_strand_id
1 'polypeptide(L)'
;MRVLSRNIKSGYLKFEVENLDDLWFLAQVIQSGDAVKGKTERSIKGKDDMVRSGGGERLTVTLAVSVEEVEFKSEGDTLRIKGKITEGPEDVIALGGHHTFVVEAGTVLSLEKKQWNETEINLIREAEKQAHRPKVAIAVIDEGEATVALIRESKVQYYEVSHTVG
;
A
#
# COMPACT_ATOMS: atom_id res chain seq x y z
N MET A 1 6.37 -7.87 -4.75
CA MET A 1 4.93 -7.73 -4.94
C MET A 1 4.37 -9.01 -5.51
N ARG A 2 3.31 -9.54 -4.89
CA ARG A 2 2.65 -10.75 -5.38
C ARG A 2 1.41 -10.40 -6.20
N VAL A 3 1.47 -10.66 -7.50
CA VAL A 3 0.30 -10.49 -8.39
C VAL A 3 -0.63 -11.70 -8.24
N LEU A 4 -1.87 -11.46 -7.80
CA LEU A 4 -2.88 -12.50 -7.58
C LEU A 4 -3.72 -12.74 -8.85
N SER A 5 -4.03 -11.69 -9.60
CA SER A 5 -4.74 -11.77 -10.87
C SER A 5 -4.45 -10.53 -11.70
N ARG A 6 -4.34 -10.66 -13.01
CA ARG A 6 -4.16 -9.52 -13.93
C ARG A 6 -4.91 -9.72 -15.23
N ASN A 7 -5.58 -8.68 -15.68
CA ASN A 7 -6.15 -8.56 -17.02
C ASN A 7 -5.87 -7.15 -17.55
N ILE A 8 -4.72 -6.99 -18.21
CA ILE A 8 -4.26 -5.71 -18.74
C ILE A 8 -5.22 -5.16 -19.80
N LYS A 9 -5.88 -6.03 -20.58
CA LYS A 9 -6.84 -5.62 -21.61
C LYS A 9 -8.08 -4.96 -21.01
N SER A 10 -8.54 -5.46 -19.86
CA SER A 10 -9.68 -4.90 -19.14
C SER A 10 -9.28 -3.86 -18.08
N GLY A 11 -7.99 -3.51 -17.98
CA GLY A 11 -7.54 -2.53 -17.01
C GLY A 11 -7.35 -3.04 -15.58
N TYR A 12 -7.48 -4.34 -15.33
CA TYR A 12 -7.58 -4.91 -13.98
C TYR A 12 -6.26 -5.50 -13.47
N LEU A 13 -5.90 -5.18 -12.24
CA LEU A 13 -4.79 -5.78 -11.52
C LEU A 13 -5.17 -6.02 -10.05
N LYS A 14 -4.97 -7.24 -9.55
CA LYS A 14 -5.11 -7.60 -8.13
C LYS A 14 -3.77 -8.06 -7.58
N PHE A 15 -3.35 -7.47 -6.48
CA PHE A 15 -2.02 -7.70 -5.90
C PHE A 15 -2.07 -7.72 -4.37
N GLU A 16 -1.06 -8.35 -3.79
CA GLU A 16 -0.73 -8.32 -2.37
C GLU A 16 0.64 -7.63 -2.22
N VAL A 17 0.69 -6.65 -1.32
CA VAL A 17 1.93 -5.93 -0.98
C VAL A 17 2.78 -6.81 -0.07
N GLU A 18 4.04 -7.04 -0.40
CA GLU A 18 4.93 -7.89 0.40
C GLU A 18 5.98 -7.08 1.17
N ASN A 19 6.39 -5.94 0.62
CA ASN A 19 7.47 -5.13 1.18
C ASN A 19 7.32 -3.62 0.86
N LEU A 20 8.26 -2.82 1.38
CA LEU A 20 8.29 -1.37 1.15
C LEU A 20 8.50 -0.97 -0.31
N ASP A 21 9.33 -1.70 -1.05
CA ASP A 21 9.62 -1.37 -2.44
C ASP A 21 8.34 -1.50 -3.29
N ASP A 22 7.48 -2.46 -2.98
CA ASP A 22 6.16 -2.59 -3.60
C ASP A 22 5.29 -1.34 -3.38
N LEU A 23 5.29 -0.77 -2.17
CA LEU A 23 4.56 0.46 -1.87
C LEU A 23 5.06 1.64 -2.71
N TRP A 24 6.38 1.71 -2.91
CA TRP A 24 6.99 2.73 -3.77
C TRP A 24 6.59 2.54 -5.24
N PHE A 25 6.60 1.31 -5.76
CA PHE A 25 6.12 1.02 -7.13
C PHE A 25 4.65 1.39 -7.30
N LEU A 26 3.80 1.04 -6.33
CA LEU A 26 2.38 1.37 -6.36
C LEU A 26 2.14 2.88 -6.34
N ALA A 27 2.95 3.65 -5.60
CA ALA A 27 2.89 5.10 -5.60
C ALA A 27 3.17 5.72 -6.99
N GLN A 28 3.98 5.05 -7.83
CA GLN A 28 4.26 5.50 -9.20
C GLN A 28 3.21 5.05 -10.22
N VAL A 29 2.56 3.91 -9.97
CA VAL A 29 1.60 3.30 -10.91
C VAL A 29 0.18 3.85 -10.73
N ILE A 30 -0.23 4.12 -9.48
CA ILE A 30 -1.58 4.58 -9.14
C ILE A 30 -1.67 6.08 -9.39
N GLN A 31 -2.65 6.48 -10.19
CA GLN A 31 -2.88 7.87 -10.59
C GLN A 31 -4.27 8.36 -10.18
N SER A 32 -4.43 9.68 -10.13
CA SER A 32 -5.73 10.31 -9.90
C SER A 32 -6.72 9.87 -10.99
N GLY A 33 -7.93 9.49 -10.58
CA GLY A 33 -8.97 8.95 -11.45
C GLY A 33 -8.96 7.42 -11.65
N ASP A 34 -7.94 6.72 -11.15
CA ASP A 34 -7.97 5.26 -11.08
C ASP A 34 -8.97 4.77 -10.03
N ALA A 35 -9.47 3.55 -10.17
CA ALA A 35 -10.32 2.91 -9.18
C ALA A 35 -9.52 1.91 -8.35
N VAL A 36 -9.50 2.10 -7.03
CA VAL A 36 -8.86 1.17 -6.08
C VAL A 36 -9.92 0.55 -5.19
N LYS A 37 -9.91 -0.77 -5.10
CA LYS A 37 -10.88 -1.56 -4.35
C LYS A 37 -10.19 -2.49 -3.36
N GLY A 38 -10.72 -2.53 -2.14
CA GLY A 38 -10.08 -3.21 -1.03
C GLY A 38 -11.03 -3.48 0.13
N LYS A 39 -10.60 -4.38 1.03
CA LYS A 39 -11.26 -4.56 2.32
C LYS A 39 -10.74 -3.52 3.31
N THR A 40 -11.64 -2.96 4.10
CA THR A 40 -11.30 -2.00 5.15
C THR A 40 -12.27 -2.14 6.32
N GLU A 41 -11.85 -1.69 7.49
CA GLU A 41 -12.70 -1.66 8.68
C GLU A 41 -13.32 -0.27 8.84
N ARG A 42 -14.63 -0.22 9.05
CA ARG A 42 -15.35 1.03 9.34
C ARG A 42 -16.13 0.89 10.63
N SER A 43 -16.00 1.89 11.51
CA SER A 43 -16.88 2.01 12.68
C SER A 43 -18.20 2.63 12.26
N ILE A 44 -19.30 1.96 12.57
CA ILE A 44 -20.65 2.44 12.30
C ILE A 44 -21.20 3.01 13.61
N LYS A 45 -21.72 4.24 13.57
CA LYS A 45 -22.56 4.75 14.65
C LYS A 45 -23.97 4.22 14.43
N GLY A 46 -24.46 3.38 15.34
CA GLY A 46 -25.85 2.92 15.36
C GLY A 46 -26.81 4.11 15.40
N LYS A 47 -27.94 4.00 14.70
CA LYS A 47 -28.97 5.05 14.62
C LYS A 47 -29.83 5.18 15.89
N ASP A 48 -29.60 4.38 16.93
CA ASP A 48 -30.56 4.22 18.04
C ASP A 48 -29.93 4.17 19.44
N ASP A 49 -28.99 5.06 19.75
CA ASP A 49 -28.54 5.21 21.15
C ASP A 49 -28.24 6.67 21.50
N MET A 50 -29.29 7.40 21.91
CA MET A 50 -29.17 8.58 22.76
C MET A 50 -28.85 8.22 24.23
N VAL A 51 -28.59 6.95 24.56
CA VAL A 51 -28.36 6.50 25.94
C VAL A 51 -27.22 5.48 25.98
N ARG A 52 -26.06 5.91 26.49
CA ARG A 52 -24.86 5.12 26.92
C ARG A 52 -23.75 4.88 25.87
N SER A 53 -22.67 5.65 26.08
CA SER A 53 -21.28 5.20 26.10
C SER A 53 -20.80 4.10 25.14
N GLY A 54 -20.17 4.54 24.05
CA GLY A 54 -18.82 4.10 23.70
C GLY A 54 -18.65 2.69 23.12
N GLY A 55 -19.03 2.50 21.86
CA GLY A 55 -18.61 1.32 21.11
C GLY A 55 -19.28 1.22 19.75
N GLY A 56 -18.86 2.03 18.77
CA GLY A 56 -19.32 1.81 17.39
C GLY A 56 -18.79 0.48 16.88
N GLU A 57 -19.67 -0.43 16.48
CA GLU A 57 -19.29 -1.73 15.91
C GLU A 57 -18.38 -1.52 14.69
N ARG A 58 -17.26 -2.25 14.66
CA ARG A 58 -16.34 -2.27 13.51
C ARG A 58 -16.81 -3.34 12.53
N LEU A 59 -17.24 -2.93 11.35
CA LEU A 59 -17.59 -3.83 10.28
C LEU A 59 -16.48 -3.85 9.22
N THR A 60 -16.04 -5.04 8.83
CA THR A 60 -15.19 -5.20 7.64
C THR A 60 -16.05 -5.10 6.40
N VAL A 61 -15.77 -4.13 5.55
CA VAL A 61 -16.49 -3.87 4.31
C VAL A 61 -15.51 -3.86 3.14
N THR A 62 -16.00 -4.22 1.96
CA THR A 62 -15.25 -4.02 0.70
C THR A 62 -15.77 -2.77 0.03
N LEU A 63 -14.87 -1.83 -0.26
CA LEU A 63 -15.24 -0.59 -0.94
C LEU A 63 -14.29 -0.29 -2.09
N ALA A 64 -14.79 0.44 -3.08
CA ALA A 64 -14.00 1.00 -4.17
C ALA A 64 -13.97 2.52 -4.02
N VAL A 65 -12.79 3.10 -4.26
CA VAL A 65 -12.60 4.56 -4.32
C VAL A 65 -12.07 4.95 -5.68
N SER A 66 -12.55 6.08 -6.20
CA SER A 66 -11.88 6.84 -7.25
C SER A 66 -10.75 7.63 -6.60
N VAL A 67 -9.51 7.32 -6.95
CA VAL A 67 -8.31 7.94 -6.38
C VAL A 67 -8.29 9.43 -6.69
N GLU A 68 -8.02 10.23 -5.67
CA GLU A 68 -7.81 11.68 -5.77
C GLU A 68 -6.33 12.01 -5.52
N GLU A 69 -5.74 11.38 -4.51
CA GLU A 69 -4.40 11.68 -4.01
C GLU A 69 -3.70 10.40 -3.50
N VAL A 70 -2.40 10.31 -3.74
CA VAL A 70 -1.55 9.19 -3.32
C VAL A 70 -0.34 9.75 -2.58
N GLU A 71 -0.13 9.36 -1.33
CA GLU A 71 1.00 9.76 -0.50
C GLU A 71 1.81 8.54 -0.07
N PHE A 72 3.07 8.46 -0.50
CA PHE A 72 4.02 7.46 0.00
C PHE A 72 4.82 8.03 1.18
N LYS A 73 4.83 7.30 2.30
CA LYS A 73 5.61 7.67 3.50
C LYS A 73 6.67 6.62 3.77
N SER A 74 7.91 6.94 3.44
CA SER A 74 9.05 6.04 3.57
C SER A 74 9.47 5.81 5.03
N GLU A 75 9.15 6.72 5.95
CA GLU A 75 9.46 6.58 7.38
C GLU A 75 8.48 5.66 8.09
N GLY A 76 7.22 5.65 7.65
CA GLY A 76 6.16 4.82 8.21
C GLY A 76 5.93 3.52 7.45
N ASP A 77 6.70 3.26 6.39
CA ASP A 77 6.50 2.15 5.46
C ASP A 77 5.03 1.99 5.02
N THR A 78 4.36 3.11 4.71
CA THR A 78 2.92 3.15 4.36
C THR A 78 2.66 3.91 3.07
N LEU A 79 1.67 3.47 2.30
CA LEU A 79 1.10 4.19 1.16
C LEU A 79 -0.35 4.58 1.48
N ARG A 80 -0.68 5.86 1.39
CA ARG A 80 -2.04 6.36 1.60
C ARG A 80 -2.67 6.69 0.27
N ILE A 81 -3.80 6.05 -0.02
CA ILE A 81 -4.58 6.28 -1.23
C ILE A 81 -5.90 6.91 -0.80
N LYS A 82 -6.04 8.20 -1.02
CA LYS A 82 -7.24 8.97 -0.70
C LYS A 82 -8.11 9.09 -1.95
N GLY A 83 -9.41 8.89 -1.77
CA GLY A 83 -10.34 9.00 -2.87
C GLY A 83 -11.80 9.05 -2.46
N LYS A 84 -12.64 9.29 -3.45
CA LYS A 84 -14.10 9.32 -3.30
C LYS A 84 -14.67 7.92 -3.45
N ILE A 85 -15.53 7.51 -2.52
CA ILE A 85 -16.16 6.19 -2.53
C ILE A 85 -17.13 6.09 -3.72
N THR A 86 -16.86 5.14 -4.62
CA THR A 86 -17.67 4.85 -5.80
C THR A 86 -18.52 3.59 -5.66
N GLU A 87 -18.05 2.60 -4.87
CA GLU A 87 -18.78 1.36 -4.60
C GLU A 87 -18.64 0.92 -3.15
N GLY A 88 -19.69 0.31 -2.62
CA GLY A 88 -19.70 -0.34 -1.31
C GLY A 88 -21.11 -0.69 -0.84
N PRO A 89 -21.25 -1.43 0.26
CA PRO A 89 -22.55 -1.71 0.88
C PRO A 89 -23.27 -0.41 1.30
N GLU A 90 -24.34 -0.05 0.58
CA GLU A 90 -25.07 1.22 0.74
C GLU A 90 -25.74 1.36 2.11
N ASP A 91 -26.05 0.23 2.76
CA ASP A 91 -26.61 0.15 4.11
C ASP A 91 -25.64 0.66 5.19
N VAL A 92 -24.33 0.65 4.90
CA VAL A 92 -23.27 0.98 5.85
C VAL A 92 -22.41 2.16 5.38
N ILE A 93 -22.33 2.40 4.07
CA ILE A 93 -21.40 3.34 3.46
C ILE A 93 -22.13 4.43 2.69
N ALA A 94 -21.78 5.69 2.98
CA ALA A 94 -22.25 6.82 2.21
C ALA A 94 -21.48 6.92 0.88
N LEU A 95 -22.12 6.52 -0.22
CA LEU A 95 -21.59 6.71 -1.57
C LEU A 95 -21.28 8.19 -1.81
N GLY A 96 -20.16 8.46 -2.47
CA GLY A 96 -19.65 9.81 -2.70
C GLY A 96 -18.98 10.48 -1.49
N GLY A 97 -18.92 9.82 -0.33
CA GLY A 97 -18.02 10.21 0.76
C GLY A 97 -16.55 9.98 0.41
N HIS A 98 -15.64 10.35 1.30
CA HIS A 98 -14.20 10.13 1.10
C HIS A 98 -13.70 9.00 2.00
N HIS A 99 -12.73 8.24 1.50
CA HIS A 99 -12.00 7.24 2.25
C HIS A 99 -10.53 7.27 1.89
N THR A 100 -9.68 6.93 2.85
CA THR A 100 -8.24 6.76 2.65
C THR A 100 -7.87 5.33 2.97
N PHE A 101 -7.42 4.58 1.97
CA PHE A 101 -6.76 3.30 2.20
C PHE A 101 -5.36 3.55 2.73
N VAL A 102 -5.04 2.96 3.88
CA VAL A 102 -3.67 2.85 4.38
C VAL A 102 -3.17 1.48 3.98
N VAL A 103 -2.16 1.45 3.11
CA VAL A 103 -1.61 0.23 2.52
C VAL A 103 -0.26 -0.03 3.15
N GLU A 104 -0.14 -1.22 3.72
CA GLU A 104 1.05 -1.76 4.38
C GLU A 104 1.35 -3.16 3.81
N ALA A 105 2.48 -3.75 4.21
CA ALA A 105 2.76 -5.14 3.86
C ALA A 105 1.65 -6.09 4.35
N GLY A 106 1.25 -7.02 3.49
CA GLY A 106 0.10 -7.92 3.68
C GLY A 106 -1.23 -7.36 3.17
N THR A 107 -1.28 -6.10 2.74
CA THR A 107 -2.53 -5.51 2.22
C THR A 107 -2.83 -6.06 0.81
N VAL A 108 -4.08 -6.48 0.59
CA VAL A 108 -4.57 -6.94 -0.71
C VAL A 108 -5.52 -5.92 -1.30
N LEU A 109 -5.19 -5.42 -2.49
CA LEU A 109 -6.01 -4.47 -3.24
C LEU A 109 -6.20 -4.92 -4.69
N SER A 110 -7.23 -4.39 -5.31
CA SER A 110 -7.38 -4.38 -6.76
C SER A 110 -7.37 -2.96 -7.29
N LEU A 111 -6.62 -2.76 -8.37
CA LEU A 111 -6.50 -1.53 -9.13
C LEU A 111 -7.14 -1.73 -10.50
N GLU A 112 -8.02 -0.81 -10.85
CA GLU A 112 -8.70 -0.74 -12.13
C GLU A 112 -8.37 0.59 -12.80
N LYS A 113 -7.73 0.51 -13.97
CA LYS A 113 -7.36 1.65 -14.80
C LYS A 113 -8.13 1.59 -16.11
N LYS A 114 -8.49 2.75 -16.68
CA LYS A 114 -9.09 2.79 -18.02
C LYS A 114 -8.14 2.26 -19.09
N GLN A 115 -6.87 2.62 -18.98
CA GLN A 115 -5.80 2.20 -19.88
C GLN A 115 -4.51 2.06 -19.09
N TRP A 116 -3.73 1.04 -19.42
CA TRP A 116 -2.38 0.85 -18.91
C TRP A 116 -1.39 1.30 -19.97
N ASN A 117 -0.39 2.09 -19.60
CA ASN A 117 0.74 2.37 -20.48
C ASN A 117 1.87 1.35 -20.28
N GLU A 118 2.79 1.28 -21.24
CA GLU A 118 3.90 0.31 -21.19
C GLU A 118 4.82 0.54 -19.99
N THR A 119 5.04 1.80 -19.59
CA THR A 119 5.87 2.16 -18.44
C THR A 119 5.32 1.57 -17.15
N GLU A 120 4.01 1.72 -16.89
CA GLU A 120 3.33 1.16 -15.73
C GLU A 120 3.36 -0.36 -15.71
N ILE A 121 3.14 -0.99 -16.87
CA ILE A 121 3.23 -2.44 -17.00
C ILE A 121 4.65 -2.92 -16.66
N ASN A 122 5.68 -2.17 -17.10
CA ASN A 122 7.06 -2.50 -16.80
C ASN A 122 7.40 -2.29 -15.32
N LEU A 123 6.88 -1.24 -14.68
CA LEU A 123 7.02 -1.03 -13.23
C LEU A 123 6.42 -2.19 -12.43
N ILE A 124 5.20 -2.63 -12.79
CA ILE A 124 4.55 -3.79 -12.15
C ILE A 124 5.37 -5.07 -12.33
N ARG A 125 5.94 -5.29 -13.52
CA ARG A 125 6.82 -6.45 -13.78
C ARG A 125 8.11 -6.38 -12.96
N GLU A 126 8.68 -5.20 -12.77
CA GLU A 126 9.88 -5.06 -11.95
C GLU A 126 9.57 -5.32 -10.48
N ALA A 127 8.46 -4.78 -9.96
CA ALA A 127 7.97 -5.07 -8.61
C ALA A 127 7.71 -6.58 -8.37
N GLU A 128 7.20 -7.28 -9.38
CA GLU A 128 7.01 -8.75 -9.35
C GLU A 128 8.36 -9.49 -9.28
N LYS A 129 9.34 -9.09 -10.09
CA LYS A 129 10.68 -9.71 -10.09
C LYS A 129 11.44 -9.46 -8.79
N GLN A 130 11.29 -8.29 -8.19
CA GLN A 130 12.01 -7.93 -6.97
C GLN A 130 11.60 -8.76 -5.76
N ALA A 131 10.37 -9.29 -5.73
CA ALA A 131 9.94 -10.26 -4.72
C ALA A 131 10.91 -11.46 -4.61
N HIS A 132 11.61 -11.78 -5.71
CA HIS A 132 12.51 -12.93 -5.82
C HIS A 132 14.00 -12.57 -5.74
N ARG A 133 14.36 -11.28 -5.65
CA ARG A 133 15.78 -10.88 -5.56
C ARG A 133 16.32 -11.07 -4.14
N PRO A 134 17.55 -11.59 -3.97
CA PRO A 134 18.17 -11.69 -2.66
C PRO A 134 18.44 -10.30 -2.08
N LYS A 135 18.22 -10.15 -0.78
CA LYS A 135 18.53 -8.94 -0.02
C LYS A 135 20.05 -8.74 0.03
N VAL A 136 20.53 -7.57 -0.36
CA VAL A 136 21.97 -7.22 -0.31
C VAL A 136 22.25 -6.39 0.93
N ALA A 137 23.02 -6.94 1.85
CA ALA A 137 23.58 -6.21 2.98
C ALA A 137 25.03 -5.82 2.68
N ILE A 138 25.39 -4.58 3.00
CA ILE A 138 26.76 -4.05 2.92
C ILE A 138 27.21 -3.78 4.35
N ALA A 139 28.39 -4.28 4.71
CA ALA A 139 29.06 -3.92 5.95
C ALA A 139 30.34 -3.15 5.62
N VAL A 140 30.45 -1.94 6.17
CA VAL A 140 31.66 -1.13 6.13
C VAL A 140 32.27 -1.17 7.52
N ILE A 141 33.55 -1.54 7.59
CA ILE A 141 34.30 -1.69 8.83
C ILE A 141 35.52 -0.78 8.73
N ASP A 142 35.68 0.06 9.74
CA ASP A 142 36.87 0.88 9.98
C ASP A 142 37.35 0.63 11.43
N GLU A 143 38.50 1.19 11.81
CA GLU A 143 39.11 0.97 13.13
C GLU A 143 38.13 1.33 14.27
N GLY A 144 37.55 0.30 14.90
CA GLY A 144 36.62 0.44 16.03
C GLY A 144 35.16 0.75 15.67
N GLU A 145 34.81 0.89 14.38
CA GLU A 145 33.45 1.20 13.93
C GLU A 145 32.97 0.24 12.84
N ALA A 146 31.71 -0.19 12.94
CA ALA A 146 31.06 -0.97 11.91
C ALA A 146 29.70 -0.37 11.58
N THR A 147 29.45 -0.14 10.28
CA THR A 147 28.13 0.26 9.78
C THR A 147 27.60 -0.81 8.86
N VAL A 148 26.40 -1.32 9.16
CA VAL A 148 25.71 -2.28 8.29
C VAL A 148 24.56 -1.55 7.60
N ALA A 149 24.41 -1.71 6.30
CA ALA A 149 23.31 -1.15 5.54
C ALA A 149 22.64 -2.23 4.69
N LEU A 150 21.32 -2.17 4.59
CA LEU A 150 20.54 -2.96 3.65
C LEU A 150 20.18 -2.10 2.45
N ILE A 151 20.57 -2.54 1.25
CA ILE A 151 20.21 -1.86 0.01
C ILE A 151 18.82 -2.29 -0.43
N ARG A 152 17.95 -1.31 -0.63
CA ARG A 152 16.64 -1.44 -1.26
C ARG A 152 16.54 -0.46 -2.42
N GLU A 153 15.53 -0.62 -3.26
CA GLU A 153 15.34 0.23 -4.44
C GLU A 153 14.73 1.57 -4.04
N SER A 154 13.88 1.56 -3.02
CA SER A 154 13.30 2.78 -2.44
C SER A 154 14.28 3.57 -1.57
N LYS A 155 15.15 2.90 -0.80
CA LYS A 155 16.07 3.54 0.15
C LYS A 155 17.26 2.65 0.53
N VAL A 156 18.34 3.28 0.97
CA VAL A 156 19.38 2.61 1.77
C VAL A 156 18.96 2.65 3.23
N GLN A 157 18.83 1.48 3.86
CA GLN A 157 18.44 1.38 5.26
C GLN A 157 19.67 1.07 6.12
N TYR A 158 20.14 2.05 6.88
CA TYR A 158 21.28 1.92 7.78
C TYR A 158 20.88 1.22 9.09
N TYR A 159 21.74 0.34 9.56
CA TYR A 159 21.72 -0.30 10.87
C TYR A 159 23.02 0.10 11.58
N GLU A 160 22.90 0.90 12.64
CA GLU A 160 24.06 1.24 13.48
C GLU A 160 24.48 -0.01 14.27
N VAL A 161 25.74 -0.41 14.09
CA VAL A 161 26.40 -1.37 14.98
C VAL A 161 27.69 -0.71 15.44
N SER A 162 27.57 0.37 16.21
CA SER A 162 28.68 0.89 17.00
C SER A 162 29.00 -0.14 18.08
N HIS A 163 29.86 -1.09 17.73
CA HIS A 163 30.61 -1.86 18.70
C HIS A 163 32.07 -1.59 18.40
N THR A 164 32.83 -1.28 19.45
CA THR A 164 34.28 -1.34 19.43
C THR A 164 34.66 -2.75 19.01
N VAL A 165 34.95 -2.95 17.73
CA VAL A 165 35.56 -4.17 17.24
C VAL A 165 37.03 -4.04 17.64
N GLY A 166 37.38 -4.68 18.75
CA GLY A 166 38.65 -4.49 19.47
C GLY A 166 39.89 -4.85 18.68
#